data_AF-M2US18-F1
#
_entry.id   AF-M2US18-F1
#
_cell.length_a   1.000
_cell.length_b   1.000
_cell.length_c   1.000
_cell.angle_alpha   90.00
_cell.angle_beta   90.00
_cell.angle_gamma   90.00
#
_symmetry.space_group_name_H-M   'P 1'
#
loop_
_entity.id
_entity.type
_entity.pdbx_description
1 polymer ?
#
loop_
_entity_poly.entity_id
_entity_poly.type
_entity_poly.pdbx_seq_one_letter_code
_entity_poly.pdbx_strand_id
1 'polypeptide(L)'
;MSYYATRSKDLNQLFYTKRSTKRQEYHGGAVFWSPRKIREAQAREAVRKRDEVEQKLQKAQDKQQRKELQLQRQVELEQKRADRLRLKEMRDAERAEKAAERAHQIEARNAQKAQHQAQKRSRTASRAPISKNKRQKRLVDDRAGDRAAPAASSIPPRITSRGRSVNLPQKFR
;
A
#
# COMPACT_ATOMS: atom_id res chain seq x y z
N MET A 1 -29.91 -16.85 -8.45
CA MET A 1 -29.06 -17.87 -7.79
C MET A 1 -28.66 -17.34 -6.41
N SER A 2 -29.43 -17.68 -5.37
CA SER A 2 -29.14 -17.26 -3.99
C SER A 2 -28.74 -18.49 -3.18
N TYR A 3 -27.46 -18.59 -2.83
CA TYR A 3 -26.85 -19.77 -2.23
C TYR A 3 -26.51 -19.57 -0.74
N TYR A 4 -27.37 -18.94 0.07
CA TYR A 4 -27.12 -18.87 1.52
C TYR A 4 -28.42 -18.88 2.32
N ALA A 5 -28.99 -20.07 2.58
CA ALA A 5 -30.14 -20.16 3.51
C ALA A 5 -30.32 -21.50 4.25
N THR A 6 -29.33 -22.41 4.27
CA THR A 6 -29.53 -23.77 4.84
C THR A 6 -28.34 -24.30 5.64
N ARG A 7 -27.54 -23.44 6.31
CA ARG A 7 -26.44 -23.90 7.19
C ARG A 7 -26.57 -23.53 8.67
N SER A 8 -27.62 -22.82 9.06
CA SER A 8 -27.79 -22.32 10.44
C SER A 8 -28.63 -23.24 11.33
N LYS A 9 -29.57 -24.00 10.76
CA LYS A 9 -30.48 -24.85 11.55
C LYS A 9 -29.85 -26.18 11.99
N ASP A 10 -28.94 -26.74 11.20
CA ASP A 10 -28.33 -28.05 11.48
C ASP A 10 -27.29 -27.99 12.61
N LEU A 11 -26.57 -26.87 12.74
CA LEU A 11 -25.61 -26.67 13.82
C LEU A 11 -26.28 -26.52 15.19
N ASN A 12 -27.51 -25.98 15.25
CA ASN A 12 -28.26 -25.88 16.50
C ASN A 12 -28.92 -27.20 16.92
N GLN A 13 -29.27 -28.09 15.99
CA GLN A 13 -29.75 -29.44 16.33
C GLN A 13 -28.62 -30.37 16.80
N LEU A 14 -27.42 -30.26 16.21
CA LEU A 14 -26.25 -31.03 16.63
C LEU A 14 -25.68 -30.59 17.99
N PHE A 15 -25.91 -29.33 18.39
CA PHE A 15 -25.48 -28.84 19.70
C PHE A 15 -26.43 -29.25 20.85
N TYR A 16 -27.73 -29.41 20.58
CA TYR A 16 -28.72 -29.78 21.59
C TYR A 16 -28.88 -31.30 21.81
N THR A 17 -28.56 -32.14 20.82
CA THR A 17 -28.79 -33.59 20.91
C THR A 17 -27.63 -34.39 21.50
N LYS A 18 -26.47 -33.76 21.74
CA LYS A 18 -25.25 -34.42 22.26
C LYS A 18 -25.03 -34.24 23.77
N ARG A 19 -26.08 -33.92 24.53
CA ARG A 19 -26.05 -33.87 26.00
C ARG A 19 -27.27 -34.53 26.65
N SER A 20 -27.84 -35.57 26.03
CA SER A 20 -28.65 -36.56 26.77
C SER A 20 -27.72 -37.59 27.39
N THR A 21 -26.87 -37.15 28.32
CA THR A 21 -26.32 -38.11 29.30
C THR A 21 -27.54 -38.67 30.02
N LYS A 22 -27.86 -39.95 29.81
CA LYS A 22 -28.74 -40.69 30.72
C LYS A 22 -28.19 -40.45 32.11
N ARG A 23 -28.80 -39.54 32.87
CA ARG A 23 -28.56 -39.43 34.30
C ARG A 23 -29.07 -40.76 34.82
N GLN A 24 -28.17 -41.70 35.04
CA GLN A 24 -28.44 -42.84 35.88
C GLN A 24 -29.06 -42.25 37.14
N GLU A 25 -30.34 -42.52 37.38
CA GLU A 25 -30.99 -42.14 38.63
C GLU A 25 -30.11 -42.68 39.75
N TYR A 26 -29.57 -41.75 40.55
CA TYR A 26 -28.69 -42.09 41.65
C TYR A 26 -29.56 -42.69 42.75
N HIS A 27 -29.84 -43.97 42.64
CA HIS A 27 -30.42 -44.75 43.71
C HIS A 27 -29.33 -44.87 44.78
N GLY A 28 -29.48 -44.13 45.89
CA GLY A 28 -28.54 -44.05 47.01
C GLY A 28 -28.40 -45.34 47.82
N GLY A 29 -28.29 -46.50 47.15
CA GLY A 29 -27.94 -47.77 47.75
C GLY A 29 -26.43 -47.92 47.88
N ALA A 30 -25.99 -48.73 48.85
CA ALA A 30 -24.57 -49.07 49.01
C ALA A 30 -24.04 -49.75 47.73
N VAL A 31 -23.09 -49.11 47.04
CA VAL A 31 -22.40 -49.71 45.89
C VAL A 31 -21.43 -50.75 46.41
N PHE A 32 -21.81 -52.03 46.33
CA PHE A 32 -20.92 -53.12 46.71
C PHE A 32 -19.74 -53.21 45.73
N TRP A 33 -18.57 -52.77 46.17
CA TRP A 33 -17.33 -52.86 45.41
C TRP A 33 -16.81 -54.29 45.43
N SER A 34 -17.30 -55.10 44.50
CA SER A 34 -16.70 -56.42 44.28
C SER A 34 -15.22 -56.25 43.88
N PRO A 35 -14.32 -57.18 44.27
CA PRO A 35 -12.89 -57.10 43.94
C PRO A 35 -12.61 -56.88 42.44
N ARG A 36 -13.50 -57.37 41.57
CA ARG A 36 -13.46 -57.13 40.13
C ARG A 36 -13.63 -55.65 39.76
N LYS A 37 -14.54 -54.92 40.41
CA LYS A 37 -14.76 -53.48 40.18
C LYS A 37 -13.60 -52.62 40.64
N ILE A 38 -12.93 -53.02 41.72
CA ILE A 38 -11.72 -52.36 42.21
C ILE A 38 -10.60 -52.49 41.17
N ARG A 39 -10.39 -53.70 40.63
CA ARG A 39 -9.40 -53.92 39.56
C ARG A 39 -9.73 -53.12 38.28
N GLU A 40 -11.00 -53.06 37.88
CA GLU A 40 -11.44 -52.25 36.73
C GLU A 40 -11.19 -50.75 36.94
N ALA A 41 -11.45 -50.22 38.14
CA ALA A 41 -11.19 -48.82 38.47
C ALA A 41 -9.68 -48.51 38.45
N GLN A 42 -8.87 -49.38 39.04
CA GLN A 42 -7.40 -49.26 39.02
C GLN A 42 -6.84 -49.30 37.60
N ALA A 43 -7.34 -50.19 36.74
CA ALA A 43 -6.94 -50.25 35.34
C ALA A 43 -7.27 -48.95 34.59
N ARG A 44 -8.45 -48.37 34.84
CA ARG A 44 -8.84 -47.07 34.26
C ARG A 44 -7.97 -45.92 34.76
N GLU A 45 -7.62 -45.91 36.04
CA GLU A 45 -6.70 -44.90 36.58
C GLU A 45 -5.29 -45.06 36.00
N ALA A 46 -4.80 -46.28 35.83
CA ALA A 46 -3.50 -46.52 35.21
C ALA A 46 -3.45 -46.00 33.77
N VAL A 47 -4.52 -46.21 32.99
CA VAL A 47 -4.64 -45.65 31.63
C VAL A 47 -4.65 -44.12 31.68
N ARG A 48 -5.49 -43.51 32.53
CA ARG A 48 -5.54 -42.04 32.67
C ARG A 48 -4.18 -41.44 33.02
N LYS A 49 -3.45 -42.04 33.96
CA LYS A 49 -2.11 -41.57 34.35
C LYS A 49 -1.11 -41.65 33.19
N ARG A 50 -1.18 -42.70 32.37
CA ARG A 50 -0.35 -42.83 31.15
C ARG A 50 -0.71 -41.75 30.14
N ASP A 51 -2.00 -41.58 29.84
CA ASP A 51 -2.49 -40.55 28.93
C ASP A 51 -2.09 -39.14 29.39
N GLU A 52 -2.17 -38.85 30.69
CA GLU A 52 -1.74 -37.57 31.26
C GLU A 52 -0.24 -37.32 31.09
N VAL A 53 0.59 -38.35 31.26
CA VAL A 53 2.04 -38.26 31.07
C VAL A 53 2.37 -38.05 29.59
N GLU A 54 1.74 -38.81 28.70
CA GLU A 54 1.92 -38.67 27.25
C GLU A 54 1.47 -37.30 26.76
N GLN A 55 0.31 -36.80 27.23
CA GLN A 55 -0.15 -35.45 26.90
C GLN A 55 0.80 -34.37 27.41
N LYS A 56 1.40 -34.54 28.60
CA LYS A 56 2.40 -33.60 29.12
C LYS A 56 3.68 -33.61 28.27
N LEU A 57 4.13 -34.79 27.85
CA LEU A 57 5.28 -34.94 26.95
C LEU A 57 5.02 -34.28 25.59
N GLN A 58 3.87 -34.56 24.97
CA GLN A 58 3.47 -33.95 23.70
C GLN A 58 3.42 -32.42 23.79
N LYS A 59 2.78 -31.88 24.83
CA LYS A 59 2.74 -30.42 25.05
C LYS A 59 4.13 -29.81 25.21
N ALA A 60 5.06 -30.52 25.85
CA ALA A 60 6.43 -30.06 25.99
C ALA A 60 7.16 -30.02 24.64
N GLN A 61 7.00 -31.08 23.82
CA GLN A 61 7.56 -31.16 22.47
C GLN A 61 6.98 -30.08 21.56
N ASP A 62 5.66 -29.90 21.54
CA ASP A 62 4.99 -28.86 20.77
C ASP A 62 5.50 -27.47 21.16
N LYS A 63 5.76 -27.23 22.45
CA LYS A 63 6.31 -25.96 22.93
C LYS A 63 7.74 -25.74 22.42
N GLN A 64 8.56 -26.78 22.36
CA GLN A 64 9.91 -26.70 21.80
C GLN A 64 9.86 -26.41 20.30
N GLN A 65 9.09 -27.18 19.54
CA GLN A 65 8.91 -27.00 18.10
C GLN A 65 8.38 -25.59 17.76
N ARG A 66 7.39 -25.09 18.52
CA ARG A 66 6.89 -23.72 18.33
C ARG A 66 7.96 -22.65 18.53
N LYS A 67 8.83 -22.82 19.53
CA LYS A 67 9.95 -21.90 19.75
C LYS A 67 10.95 -21.95 18.60
N GLU A 68 11.31 -23.14 18.13
CA GLU A 68 12.21 -23.31 16.99
C GLU A 68 11.65 -22.65 15.73
N LEU A 69 10.38 -22.91 15.40
CA LEU A 69 9.70 -22.26 14.27
C LEU A 69 9.62 -20.74 14.44
N GLN A 70 9.42 -20.25 15.66
CA GLN A 70 9.40 -18.81 15.93
C GLN A 70 10.76 -18.18 15.67
N LEU A 71 11.85 -18.81 16.11
CA LEU A 71 13.22 -18.35 15.87
C LEU A 71 13.54 -18.35 14.37
N GLN A 72 13.21 -19.43 13.64
CA GLN A 72 13.40 -19.50 12.19
C GLN A 72 12.65 -18.38 11.47
N ARG A 73 11.40 -18.12 11.88
CA ARG A 73 10.59 -17.03 11.32
C ARG A 73 11.19 -15.66 11.57
N GLN A 74 11.79 -15.44 12.76
CA GLN A 74 12.47 -14.18 13.07
C GLN A 74 13.68 -13.97 12.14
N VAL A 75 14.52 -14.99 11.97
CA VAL A 75 15.67 -14.95 11.06
C VAL A 75 15.23 -14.64 9.63
N GLU A 76 14.20 -15.33 9.13
CA GLU A 76 13.67 -15.11 7.78
C GLU A 76 13.14 -13.66 7.60
N LEU A 77 12.47 -13.12 8.62
CA LEU A 77 11.98 -11.74 8.59
C LEU A 77 13.12 -10.73 8.57
N GLU A 78 14.19 -10.96 9.32
CA GLU A 78 15.37 -10.10 9.33
C GLU A 78 16.09 -10.13 7.98
N GLN A 79 16.27 -11.32 7.38
CA GLN A 79 16.83 -11.47 6.04
C GLN A 79 16.01 -10.70 5.01
N LYS A 80 14.67 -10.87 5.01
CA LYS A 80 13.77 -10.13 4.12
C LYS A 80 13.85 -8.61 4.29
N ARG A 81 14.05 -8.13 5.53
CA ARG A 81 14.26 -6.70 5.80
C ARG A 81 15.59 -6.24 5.23
N ALA A 82 16.67 -6.99 5.45
CA ALA A 82 17.99 -6.68 4.93
C ALA A 82 17.99 -6.64 3.39
N ASP A 83 17.38 -7.62 2.73
CA ASP A 83 17.29 -7.67 1.26
C ASP A 83 16.48 -6.50 0.70
N ARG A 84 15.40 -6.10 1.38
CA ARG A 84 14.64 -4.91 1.02
C ARG A 84 15.47 -3.63 1.16
N LEU A 85 16.28 -3.52 2.21
CA LEU A 85 17.17 -2.37 2.41
C LEU A 85 18.25 -2.33 1.32
N ARG A 86 18.91 -3.44 1.05
CA ARG A 86 19.89 -3.57 -0.04
C ARG A 86 19.28 -3.18 -1.39
N LEU A 87 18.09 -3.69 -1.70
CA LEU A 87 17.39 -3.35 -2.95
C LEU A 87 17.06 -1.85 -3.02
N LYS A 88 16.70 -1.24 -1.89
CA LYS A 88 16.44 0.19 -1.80
C LYS A 88 17.72 1.00 -2.01
N GLU A 89 18.81 0.63 -1.35
CA GLU A 89 20.13 1.26 -1.51
C GLU A 89 20.61 1.21 -2.96
N MET A 90 20.51 0.05 -3.61
CA MET A 90 20.85 -0.09 -5.03
C MET A 90 20.01 0.82 -5.92
N ARG A 91 18.70 0.88 -5.67
CA ARG A 91 17.77 1.75 -6.41
C ARG A 91 18.07 3.23 -6.19
N ASP A 92 18.39 3.63 -4.96
CA ASP A 92 18.67 5.01 -4.61
C ASP A 92 20.05 5.43 -5.14
N ALA A 93 21.04 4.53 -5.15
CA ALA A 93 22.35 4.71 -5.78
C ALA A 93 22.23 4.90 -7.31
N GLU A 94 21.51 4.02 -8.00
CA GLU A 94 21.24 4.16 -9.44
C GLU A 94 20.56 5.51 -9.75
N ARG A 95 19.60 5.91 -8.91
CA ARG A 95 18.91 7.19 -9.08
C ARG A 95 19.84 8.38 -8.84
N ALA A 96 20.74 8.27 -7.89
CA ALA A 96 21.73 9.29 -7.57
C ALA A 96 22.79 9.42 -8.69
N GLU A 97 23.30 8.31 -9.20
CA GLU A 97 24.24 8.30 -10.34
C GLU A 97 23.59 8.95 -11.57
N LYS A 98 22.36 8.54 -11.91
CA LYS A 98 21.62 9.13 -13.03
C LYS A 98 21.32 10.62 -12.83
N ALA A 99 21.10 11.05 -11.59
CA ALA A 99 20.93 12.46 -11.27
C ALA A 99 22.25 13.24 -11.41
N ALA A 100 23.36 12.67 -10.98
CA ALA A 100 24.70 13.25 -11.13
C ALA A 100 25.10 13.37 -12.60
N GLU A 101 24.86 12.33 -13.41
CA GLU A 101 25.09 12.38 -14.87
C GLU A 101 24.29 13.49 -15.54
N ARG A 102 23.00 13.64 -15.18
CA ARG A 102 22.17 14.72 -15.71
C ARG A 102 22.68 16.10 -15.27
N ALA A 103 23.11 16.23 -14.02
CA ALA A 103 23.69 17.48 -13.52
C ALA A 103 24.95 17.85 -14.30
N HIS A 104 25.87 16.90 -14.52
CA HIS A 104 27.07 17.12 -15.33
C HIS A 104 26.74 17.53 -16.77
N GLN A 105 25.74 16.91 -17.41
CA GLN A 105 25.31 17.32 -18.75
C GLN A 105 24.74 18.74 -18.79
N ILE A 106 23.95 19.11 -17.78
CA ILE A 106 23.38 20.47 -17.66
C ILE A 106 24.49 21.49 -17.45
N GLU A 107 25.45 21.21 -16.57
CA GLU A 107 26.61 22.07 -16.30
C GLU A 107 27.46 22.26 -17.55
N ALA A 108 27.79 21.18 -18.27
CA ALA A 108 28.54 21.26 -19.51
C ALA A 108 27.81 22.12 -20.56
N ARG A 109 26.50 21.92 -20.72
CA ARG A 109 25.68 22.74 -21.65
C ARG A 109 25.62 24.20 -21.23
N ASN A 110 25.50 24.47 -19.93
CA ASN A 110 25.46 25.83 -19.40
C ASN A 110 26.81 26.53 -19.56
N ALA A 111 27.93 25.83 -19.34
CA ALA A 111 29.28 26.33 -19.58
C ALA A 111 29.48 26.71 -21.05
N GLN A 112 29.07 25.85 -21.99
CA GLN A 112 29.13 26.15 -23.43
C GLN A 112 28.29 27.39 -23.80
N LYS A 113 27.05 27.49 -23.28
CA LYS A 113 26.20 28.67 -23.49
C LYS A 113 26.84 29.95 -22.94
N ALA A 114 27.42 29.89 -21.74
CA ALA A 114 28.08 31.02 -21.11
C ALA A 114 29.31 31.49 -21.91
N GLN A 115 30.15 30.55 -22.38
CA GLN A 115 31.29 30.84 -23.25
C GLN A 115 30.83 31.54 -24.55
N HIS A 116 29.81 30.99 -25.23
CA HIS A 116 29.27 31.59 -26.44
C HIS A 116 28.66 32.99 -26.20
N GLN A 117 27.98 33.19 -25.07
CA GLN A 117 27.44 34.50 -24.70
C GLN A 117 28.54 35.52 -24.40
N ALA A 118 29.60 35.12 -23.70
CA ALA A 118 30.77 35.97 -23.42
C ALA A 118 31.46 36.40 -24.73
N GLN A 119 31.68 35.47 -25.67
CA GLN A 119 32.23 35.79 -26.99
C GLN A 119 31.32 36.70 -27.84
N LYS A 120 30.00 36.58 -27.72
CA LYS A 120 29.07 37.49 -28.40
C LYS A 120 29.13 38.90 -27.80
N ARG A 121 29.19 39.03 -26.47
CA ARG A 121 29.26 40.32 -25.80
C ARG A 121 30.53 41.09 -26.16
N SER A 122 31.69 40.44 -26.24
CA SER A 122 32.92 41.09 -26.67
C SER A 122 32.86 41.59 -28.11
N ARG A 123 32.27 40.81 -29.03
CA ARG A 123 32.11 41.20 -30.44
C ARG A 123 31.10 42.34 -30.68
N THR A 124 30.08 42.47 -29.83
CA THR A 124 29.10 43.57 -29.95
C THR A 124 29.61 44.85 -29.28
N ALA A 125 30.40 44.75 -28.20
CA ALA A 125 31.03 45.91 -27.57
C ALA A 125 32.10 46.56 -28.45
N SER A 126 32.83 45.76 -29.25
CA SER A 126 33.83 46.27 -30.20
C SER A 126 33.25 46.80 -31.50
N ARG A 127 31.92 46.67 -31.72
CA ARG A 127 31.27 47.00 -32.99
C ARG A 127 30.39 48.23 -32.79
N ALA A 128 30.85 49.38 -33.26
CA ALA A 128 30.13 50.64 -33.15
C ALA A 128 28.70 50.49 -33.71
N PRO A 129 27.65 50.95 -32.99
CA PRO A 129 26.29 50.87 -33.49
C PRO A 129 26.14 51.79 -34.71
N ILE A 130 25.91 51.19 -35.88
CA ILE A 130 25.58 51.93 -37.10
C ILE A 130 24.21 52.59 -36.88
N SER A 131 24.18 53.92 -36.75
CA SER A 131 22.97 54.69 -36.52
C SER A 131 22.00 54.51 -37.69
N LYS A 132 20.83 53.94 -37.44
CA LYS A 132 19.77 53.83 -38.45
C LYS A 132 18.89 55.08 -38.40
N ASN A 133 18.76 55.75 -39.54
CA ASN A 133 17.98 56.97 -39.69
C ASN A 133 16.50 56.74 -39.35
N LYS A 134 15.95 57.61 -38.51
CA LYS A 134 14.60 57.57 -37.94
C LYS A 134 13.59 57.99 -39.02
N ARG A 135 12.79 57.05 -39.53
CA ARG A 135 11.66 57.35 -40.43
C ARG A 135 10.53 57.98 -39.60
N GLN A 136 10.28 59.28 -39.78
CA GLN A 136 9.14 59.98 -39.19
C GLN A 136 7.84 59.44 -39.80
N LYS A 137 6.92 58.95 -38.97
CA LYS A 137 5.54 58.64 -39.39
C LYS A 137 4.76 59.95 -39.48
N ARG A 138 4.12 60.22 -40.62
CA ARG A 138 3.14 61.30 -40.74
C ARG A 138 1.83 60.84 -40.08
N LEU A 139 1.32 61.65 -39.16
CA LEU A 139 -0.05 61.59 -38.67
C LEU A 139 -0.98 61.88 -39.85
N VAL A 140 -1.91 60.98 -40.12
CA VAL A 140 -3.11 61.26 -40.90
C VAL A 140 -4.25 60.80 -39.99
N ASP A 141 -4.95 61.77 -39.44
CA ASP A 141 -6.23 61.58 -38.77
C ASP A 141 -7.29 61.35 -39.85
N ASP A 142 -8.07 60.27 -39.71
CA ASP A 142 -9.39 60.18 -40.33
C ASP A 142 -10.35 59.43 -39.38
N ARG A 143 -11.54 60.03 -39.25
CA ARG A 143 -12.62 59.69 -38.34
C ARG A 143 -13.42 58.45 -38.78
N ALA A 144 -14.09 57.89 -37.77
CA ALA A 144 -15.41 57.24 -37.78
C ALA A 144 -15.48 55.77 -38.23
N GLY A 145 -16.02 54.95 -37.33
CA GLY A 145 -16.34 53.54 -37.58
C GLY A 145 -16.85 52.85 -36.33
N ASP A 146 -18.09 53.16 -35.95
CA ASP A 146 -18.92 52.41 -35.00
C ASP A 146 -18.85 50.89 -35.21
N ARG A 147 -18.61 50.14 -34.14
CA ARG A 147 -19.58 49.19 -33.56
C ARG A 147 -18.93 48.40 -32.43
N ALA A 148 -19.38 48.69 -31.21
CA ALA A 148 -19.34 47.73 -30.12
C ALA A 148 -20.22 46.52 -30.51
N ALA A 149 -19.59 45.38 -30.80
CA ALA A 149 -20.27 44.10 -30.86
C ALA A 149 -20.48 43.59 -29.42
N PRO A 150 -21.64 42.99 -29.12
CA PRO A 150 -22.10 42.74 -27.75
C PRO A 150 -21.19 41.75 -27.03
N ALA A 151 -21.00 41.99 -25.73
CA ALA A 151 -20.36 41.06 -24.81
C ALA A 151 -20.99 39.66 -24.97
N ALA A 152 -20.22 38.72 -25.53
CA ALA A 152 -20.54 37.31 -25.43
C ALA A 152 -20.63 36.99 -23.94
N SER A 153 -21.83 36.60 -23.49
CA SER A 153 -22.07 36.10 -22.14
C SER A 153 -21.02 35.04 -21.83
N SER A 154 -20.15 35.33 -20.86
CA SER A 154 -19.13 34.39 -20.41
C SER A 154 -19.84 33.15 -19.86
N ILE A 155 -19.82 32.05 -20.61
CA ILE A 155 -20.30 30.75 -20.13
C ILE A 155 -19.50 30.44 -18.86
N PRO A 156 -20.15 30.14 -17.72
CA PRO A 156 -19.44 29.84 -16.49
C PRO A 156 -18.54 28.61 -16.71
N PRO A 157 -17.31 28.60 -16.16
CA PRO A 157 -16.41 27.46 -16.30
C PRO A 157 -17.13 26.20 -15.84
N ARG A 158 -17.05 25.12 -16.62
CA ARG A 158 -17.66 23.84 -16.23
C ARG A 158 -16.91 23.31 -15.01
N ILE A 159 -17.57 23.38 -13.87
CA ILE A 159 -17.05 22.92 -12.58
C ILE A 159 -17.46 21.45 -12.41
N THR A 160 -16.51 20.60 -12.06
CA THR A 160 -16.79 19.19 -11.70
C THR A 160 -17.58 19.13 -10.37
N SER A 161 -18.24 18.02 -10.06
CA SER A 161 -18.94 17.84 -8.77
C SER A 161 -18.06 18.07 -7.53
N ARG A 162 -16.72 18.09 -7.71
CA ARG A 162 -15.72 18.38 -6.68
C ARG A 162 -15.14 19.80 -6.73
N GLY A 163 -15.76 20.73 -7.44
CA GLY A 163 -15.38 22.15 -7.43
C GLY A 163 -14.17 22.53 -8.31
N ARG A 164 -13.63 21.61 -9.13
CA ARG A 164 -12.48 21.92 -10.00
C ARG A 164 -12.91 22.42 -11.37
N SER A 165 -12.26 23.48 -11.85
CA SER A 165 -12.43 24.01 -13.21
C SER A 165 -11.74 23.10 -14.23
N VAL A 166 -12.45 22.75 -15.30
CA VAL A 166 -11.91 21.92 -16.38
C VAL A 166 -11.96 22.70 -17.69
N ASN A 167 -10.80 22.85 -18.32
CA ASN A 167 -10.69 23.43 -19.66
C ASN A 167 -11.00 22.34 -20.69
N LEU A 168 -12.23 22.33 -21.20
CA LEU A 168 -12.63 21.41 -22.27
C LEU A 168 -11.99 21.84 -23.61
N PRO A 169 -11.32 20.92 -24.34
CA PRO A 169 -10.87 21.15 -25.70
C PRO A 169 -12.01 21.58 -26.62
N GLN A 170 -11.73 22.42 -27.62
CA GLN A 170 -12.76 23.02 -28.49
C GLN A 170 -13.62 22.01 -29.26
N LYS A 171 -13.09 20.81 -29.54
CA LYS A 171 -13.86 19.70 -30.13
C LYS A 171 -14.96 19.13 -29.22
N PHE A 172 -14.92 19.46 -27.92
CA PHE A 172 -15.87 19.01 -26.90
C PHE A 172 -16.60 20.19 -26.22
N ARG A 173 -16.47 21.40 -26.77
CA ARG A 173 -17.23 22.58 -26.36
C ARG A 173 -18.57 22.60 -27.08
#